data_AF-A0A9E8EMP9-F1
#
_entry.id   AF-A0A9E8EMP9-F1
#
_cell.length_a   1.000
_cell.length_b   1.000
_cell.length_c   1.000
_cell.angle_alpha   90.00
_cell.angle_beta   90.00
_cell.angle_gamma   90.00
#
_symmetry.space_group_name_H-M   'P 1'
#
loop_
_entity.id
_entity.type
_entity.pdbx_description
1 polymer ?
#
loop_
_entity_poly.entity_id
_entity_poly.type
_entity_poly.pdbx_seq_one_letter_code
_entity_poly.pdbx_strand_id
1 'polypeptide(L)' 'MLKNITLSADEELIRKAREKALREHTTLNASFRRWLESYVSAEARARDFDDLMRSMSYVRPGKKFAREEMNER' A
#
# COMPACT_ATOMS: atom_id res chain seq x y z
N MET A 1 -8.33 -16.50 -13.48
CA MET A 1 -8.27 -17.88 -12.93
C MET A 1 -7.44 -17.86 -11.66
N LEU A 2 -7.86 -18.55 -10.60
CA LEU A 2 -7.10 -18.68 -9.35
C LEU A 2 -6.08 -19.83 -9.49
N LYS A 3 -4.83 -19.60 -9.10
CA LYS A 3 -3.77 -20.63 -9.03
C LYS A 3 -3.43 -20.91 -7.57
N ASN A 4 -3.09 -22.16 -7.25
CA ASN A 4 -2.65 -22.54 -5.93
C ASN A 4 -1.19 -22.14 -5.72
N ILE A 5 -0.89 -21.60 -4.53
CA ILE A 5 0.46 -21.22 -4.10
C ILE A 5 0.75 -22.00 -2.82
N THR A 6 1.85 -22.74 -2.80
CA THR A 6 2.34 -23.44 -1.60
C THR A 6 3.45 -22.58 -0.98
N LEU A 7 3.31 -22.24 0.30
CA LEU A 7 4.27 -21.45 1.05
C LEU A 7 4.61 -22.18 2.36
N SER A 8 5.89 -22.24 2.68
CA SER A 8 6.41 -22.78 3.94
C SER A 8 6.82 -21.64 4.87
N ALA A 9 6.43 -21.74 6.13
CA ALA A 9 6.82 -20.83 7.20
C ALA A 9 6.88 -21.62 8.51
N ASP A 10 7.45 -21.01 9.55
CA ASP A 10 7.46 -21.58 10.89
C ASP A 10 6.02 -21.87 11.37
N GLU A 11 5.82 -23.04 11.97
CA GLU A 11 4.51 -23.51 12.42
C GLU A 11 3.87 -22.56 13.43
N GLU A 12 4.66 -22.02 14.36
CA GLU A 12 4.19 -21.10 15.38
C GLU A 12 3.77 -19.77 14.77
N LEU A 13 4.46 -19.32 13.72
CA LEU A 13 4.04 -18.15 12.94
C LEU A 13 2.71 -18.40 12.24
N ILE A 14 2.53 -19.56 11.60
CA ILE A 14 1.27 -19.92 10.93
C ILE A 14 0.12 -19.94 11.93
N ARG A 15 0.34 -20.53 13.11
CA ARG A 15 -0.66 -20.59 14.19
C ARG A 15 -1.07 -19.19 14.64
N LYS A 16 -0.11 -18.33 15.02
CA LYS A 16 -0.36 -16.95 15.45
C LYS A 16 -1.08 -16.13 14.37
N ALA A 17 -0.68 -16.29 13.11
CA ALA A 17 -1.28 -15.57 12.00
C ALA A 17 -2.74 -15.98 11.77
N ARG A 18 -3.06 -17.29 11.91
CA ARG A 18 -4.44 -17.78 11.86
C ARG A 18 -5.29 -17.22 13.00
N GLU A 19 -4.78 -17.22 14.23
CA GLU A 19 -5.48 -16.67 15.39
C GLU A 19 -5.76 -15.17 15.23
N LYS A 20 -4.77 -14.42 14.75
CA LYS A 20 -4.94 -12.99 14.45
C LYS A 20 -6.03 -12.76 13.40
N ALA A 21 -5.98 -13.52 12.31
CA ALA A 21 -6.99 -13.43 11.25
C ALA A 21 -8.40 -13.75 11.78
N LEU A 22 -8.53 -14.77 12.64
CA LEU A 22 -9.81 -15.13 13.25
C LEU A 22 -10.36 -14.00 14.13
N ARG A 23 -9.51 -13.36 14.95
CA ARG A 23 -9.89 -12.18 15.75
C ARG A 23 -10.34 -11.00 14.89
N GLU A 24 -9.80 -10.88 13.68
CA GLU A 24 -10.15 -9.86 12.69
C GLU A 24 -11.32 -10.30 11.78
N HIS A 25 -12.03 -11.38 12.13
CA HIS A 25 -13.13 -11.96 11.34
C HIS A 25 -12.75 -12.23 9.87
N THR A 26 -11.51 -12.67 9.64
CA THR A 26 -10.97 -12.99 8.32
C THR A 26 -10.20 -14.31 8.34
N THR A 27 -9.57 -14.66 7.21
CA THR A 27 -8.70 -15.83 7.12
C THR A 27 -7.27 -15.42 6.79
N LEU A 28 -6.31 -16.27 7.18
CA LEU A 28 -4.90 -16.08 6.80
C LEU A 28 -4.76 -15.96 5.27
N ASN A 29 -5.52 -16.77 4.51
CA ASN A 29 -5.50 -16.76 3.05
C ASN A 29 -6.07 -15.45 2.46
N ALA A 30 -7.16 -14.92 3.02
CA ALA A 30 -7.69 -13.62 2.60
C ALA A 30 -6.71 -12.46 2.88
N SER A 31 -6.03 -12.53 4.02
CA SER A 31 -4.98 -11.56 4.36
C SER A 31 -3.76 -11.68 3.45
N PHE A 32 -3.37 -12.91 3.09
CA PHE A 32 -2.29 -13.17 2.13
C PHE A 32 -2.61 -12.63 0.73
N ARG A 33 -3.85 -12.78 0.24
CA ARG A 33 -4.27 -12.18 -1.04
C ARG A 33 -4.18 -10.66 -1.03
N ARG A 34 -4.70 -10.01 0.02
CA ARG A 34 -4.58 -8.55 0.20
C ARG A 34 -3.12 -8.11 0.26
N TRP A 35 -2.27 -8.89 0.93
CA TRP A 35 -0.84 -8.62 0.95
C TRP A 35 -0.23 -8.72 -0.45
N LEU A 36 -0.54 -9.76 -1.24
CA LEU A 36 -0.06 -9.89 -2.63
C LEU A 36 -0.48 -8.70 -3.51
N GLU A 37 -1.72 -8.25 -3.40
CA GLU A 37 -2.22 -7.04 -4.10
C GLU A 37 -1.46 -5.78 -3.65
N SER A 38 -1.20 -5.64 -2.35
CA SER A 38 -0.42 -4.53 -1.81
C SER A 38 1.05 -4.57 -2.24
N TYR A 39 1.63 -5.77 -2.35
CA TYR A 39 3.02 -6.00 -2.70
C TYR A 39 3.31 -5.58 -4.14
N VAL A 40 2.42 -5.95 -5.08
CA VAL A 40 2.56 -5.53 -6.49
C VAL A 40 2.19 -4.06 -6.71
N SER A 41 1.21 -3.55 -5.95
CA SER A 41 0.80 -2.14 -6.09
C SER A 41 1.75 -1.14 -5.46
N ALA A 42 2.63 -1.56 -4.54
CA ALA A 42 3.65 -0.70 -3.97
C ALA A 42 4.69 -0.29 -5.03
N GLU A 43 5.12 -1.22 -5.88
CA GLU A 43 6.00 -0.91 -7.01
C GLU A 43 5.31 -0.08 -8.10
N ALA A 44 4.01 -0.31 -8.32
CA ALA A 44 3.23 0.49 -9.25
C ALA A 44 3.06 1.92 -8.72
N ARG A 45 2.66 2.11 -7.46
CA ARG A 45 2.51 3.43 -6.84
C ARG A 45 3.80 4.23 -6.79
N ALA A 46 4.95 3.59 -6.54
CA ALA A 46 6.24 4.27 -6.58
C ALA A 46 6.57 4.76 -8.01
N ARG A 47 6.30 3.93 -9.03
CA ARG A 47 6.46 4.30 -10.44
C ARG A 47 5.48 5.38 -10.87
N ASP A 48 4.19 5.22 -10.53
CA ASP A 48 3.14 6.19 -10.83
C ASP A 48 3.39 7.53 -10.14
N PHE A 49 3.94 7.53 -8.93
CA PHE A 49 4.36 8.74 -8.22
C PHE A 49 5.52 9.43 -8.93
N ASP A 50 6.56 8.69 -9.31
CA ASP A 50 7.70 9.23 -10.06
C ASP A 50 7.28 9.78 -11.43
N ASP A 51 6.38 9.09 -12.12
CA ASP A 51 5.85 9.49 -13.42
C ASP A 51 4.90 10.70 -13.28
N LEU A 52 4.09 10.76 -12.22
CA LEU A 52 3.31 11.95 -11.88
C LEU A 52 4.22 13.14 -11.58
N MET A 53 5.25 12.97 -10.75
CA MET A 53 6.22 14.04 -10.42
C MET A 53 7.01 14.49 -11.65
N ARG A 54 7.38 13.58 -12.57
CA ARG A 54 7.93 13.92 -13.88
C ARG A 54 6.92 14.68 -14.74
N SER A 55 5.67 14.26 -14.77
CA SER A 55 4.63 14.96 -15.53
C SER A 55 4.42 16.38 -15.00
N MET A 56 4.60 16.62 -13.70
CA MET A 56 4.48 17.95 -13.11
C MET A 56 5.77 18.77 -13.17
N SER A 57 6.83 18.30 -13.83
CA SER A 57 8.12 19.02 -13.91
C SER A 57 8.05 20.36 -14.66
N TYR A 58 7.00 20.58 -15.46
CA TYR A 58 6.73 21.86 -16.12
C TYR A 58 6.03 22.87 -15.18
N VAL A 59 5.47 22.40 -14.07
CA VAL A 59 4.77 23.24 -13.09
C VAL A 59 5.83 23.89 -12.20
N ARG A 60 6.17 25.14 -12.51
CA ARG A 60 6.91 26.00 -11.58
C ARG A 60 5.91 26.61 -10.60
N PRO A 61 5.89 26.24 -9.31
CA PRO A 61 5.10 26.97 -8.32
C PRO A 61 5.69 28.38 -8.19
N GLY A 62 5.11 29.33 -8.92
CA GLY A 62 5.57 30.71 -8.98
C GLY A 62 5.40 31.49 -7.67
N LYS A 63 4.78 30.89 -6.66
CA LYS A 63 4.63 31.45 -5.32
C LYS A 63 4.62 30.33 -4.28
N LYS A 64 5.38 30.53 -3.20
CA LYS A 64 5.21 29.80 -1.94
C LYS A 64 4.07 30.50 -1.20
N PHE A 65 2.92 29.86 -1.07
CA PHE A 65 1.87 30.36 -0.20
C PHE A 65 2.27 30.05 1.24
N ALA A 66 2.61 31.08 2.01
CA ALA A 66 2.81 30.92 3.45
C ALA A 66 1.44 30.71 4.11
N ARG A 67 1.41 29.92 5.20
CA ARG A 67 0.17 29.56 5.92
C ARG A 67 -0.61 30.79 6.41
N GLU A 68 0.06 31.92 6.57
CA GLU A 68 -0.52 33.20 6.97
C GLU A 68 -1.32 33.85 5.83
N GLU A 69 -0.86 33.81 4.58
CA GLU A 69 -1.57 34.38 3.40
C GLU A 69 -2.87 33.63 3.07
N MET A 70 -2.97 32.35 3.41
CA MET A 70 -4.15 31.53 3.09
C MET A 70 -5.25 31.62 4.16
N ASN A 71 -4.98 32.32 5.28
CA ASN A 71 -5.89 32.48 6.43
C ASN A 71 -6.43 33.91 6.60
N GLU A 72 -6.06 34.86 5.74
CA GLU A 72 -6.71 36.17 5.71
C GLU A 72 -8.15 36.01 5.18
N ARG A 73 -9.11 36.21 6.08
CA ARG A 73 -10.54 36.29 5.81
C ARG A 73 -11.00 37.74 5.88
#